data_AF-A0A2V7ICE0-F1
#
_entry.id   AF-A0A2V7ICE0-F1
#
_cell.length_a   1.000
_cell.length_b   1.000
_cell.length_c   1.000
_cell.angle_alpha   90.00
_cell.angle_beta   90.00
_cell.angle_gamma   90.00
#
_symmetry.space_group_name_H-M   'P 1'
#
loop_
_entity.id
_entity.type
_entity.pdbx_description
1 polymer ?
#
loop_
_entity_poly.entity_id
_entity_poly.type
_entity_poly.pdbx_seq_one_letter_code
_entity_poly.pdbx_strand_id
1 'polypeptide(L)'
;CVGTIEIAATTDKTGPAILAVPPTDIFVSREPLASSARNVFTGRVTRLTHQRPGTVHVTADVGVELVAVVTEEAARDLGLTPGGPVVFSFKANAVRVF
;
A
#
# COMPACT_ATOMS: atom_id res chain seq x y z
N CYS A 1 -17.36 -6.32 8.73
CA CYS A 1 -16.23 -5.62 9.37
C CYS A 1 -15.03 -5.78 8.46
N VAL A 2 -14.64 -4.72 7.75
CA VAL A 2 -13.34 -4.69 7.04
C VAL A 2 -12.27 -4.56 8.13
N GLY A 3 -11.18 -5.32 8.03
CA GLY A 3 -10.25 -5.60 9.14
C GLY A 3 -9.79 -4.35 9.92
N THR A 4 -9.58 -4.51 11.22
CA THR A 4 -9.09 -3.46 12.11
C THR A 4 -7.61 -3.22 11.84
N ILE A 5 -7.28 -2.49 10.78
CA ILE A 5 -5.93 -1.94 10.60
C ILE A 5 -5.85 -0.56 11.26
N GLU A 6 -4.75 -0.31 11.96
CA GLU A 6 -4.44 1.02 12.49
C GLU A 6 -3.60 1.77 11.47
N ILE A 7 -4.05 2.97 11.09
CA ILE A 7 -3.34 3.85 10.14
C ILE A 7 -2.91 5.10 10.89
N ALA A 8 -1.60 5.33 10.95
CA ALA A 8 -1.04 6.59 11.41
C ALA A 8 -1.30 7.69 10.37
N ALA A 9 -1.93 8.79 10.79
CA ALA A 9 -2.22 9.96 9.97
C ALA A 9 -1.83 11.24 10.71
N THR A 10 -1.39 12.26 9.97
CA THR A 10 -1.13 13.60 10.54
C THR A 10 -2.39 14.47 10.37
N THR A 11 -3.26 14.48 11.38
CA THR A 11 -4.52 15.24 11.39
C THR A 11 -4.90 15.67 12.81
N ASP A 12 -5.65 16.75 12.90
CA ASP A 12 -6.34 17.27 14.10
C ASP A 12 -7.83 16.85 14.15
N LYS A 13 -8.36 16.23 13.09
CA LYS A 13 -9.74 15.75 13.01
C LYS A 13 -9.96 14.55 13.94
N THR A 14 -11.13 14.51 14.57
CA THR A 14 -11.56 13.40 15.45
C THR A 14 -12.95 12.92 15.08
N GLY A 15 -13.24 11.66 15.38
CA GLY A 15 -14.50 11.00 15.04
C GLY A 15 -14.41 10.12 13.78
N PRO A 16 -15.54 9.59 13.30
CA PRO A 16 -15.59 8.83 12.06
C PRO A 16 -15.11 9.67 10.87
N ALA A 17 -14.18 9.14 10.09
CA ALA A 17 -13.59 9.83 8.95
C ALA A 17 -13.31 8.86 7.80
N ILE A 18 -13.14 9.41 6.60
CA ILE A 18 -12.66 8.65 5.44
C ILE A 18 -11.17 8.93 5.28
N LEU A 19 -10.37 7.86 5.19
CA LEU A 19 -8.94 7.93 4.92
C LEU A 19 -8.68 7.58 3.47
N ALA A 20 -7.89 8.40 2.78
CA ALA A 20 -7.41 8.11 1.43
C ALA A 20 -5.89 8.27 1.35
N VAL A 21 -5.25 7.33 0.66
CA VAL A 21 -3.81 7.38 0.37
C VAL A 21 -3.65 7.23 -1.15
N PRO A 22 -2.94 8.14 -1.83
CA PRO A 22 -2.64 7.96 -3.24
C PRO A 22 -1.83 6.67 -3.45
N PRO A 23 -2.17 5.83 -4.44
CA PRO A 23 -1.47 4.56 -4.66
C PRO A 23 0.00 4.77 -5.08
N THR A 24 0.33 5.98 -5.55
CA THR A 24 1.69 6.42 -5.88
C THR A 24 2.54 6.81 -4.66
N ASP A 25 1.91 7.03 -3.49
CA ASP A 25 2.61 7.33 -2.23
C ASP A 25 2.88 6.05 -1.40
N ILE A 26 2.50 4.88 -1.92
CA ILE A 26 2.69 3.58 -1.28
C ILE A 26 3.92 2.91 -1.87
N PHE A 27 4.94 2.72 -1.04
CA PHE A 27 6.12 1.94 -1.38
C PHE A 27 5.80 0.45 -1.29
N VAL A 28 6.30 -0.32 -2.26
CA VAL A 28 6.17 -1.77 -2.33
C VAL A 28 7.53 -2.41 -2.10
N SER A 29 7.56 -3.42 -1.24
CA SER A 29 8.76 -4.18 -0.89
C SER A 29 8.39 -5.63 -0.57
N ARG A 30 9.37 -6.53 -0.49
CA ARG A 30 9.14 -7.92 -0.05
C ARG A 30 9.24 -8.10 1.46
N GLU A 31 9.96 -7.20 2.12
CA GLU A 31 10.22 -7.24 3.56
C GLU A 31 10.14 -5.80 4.10
N PRO A 32 9.83 -5.61 5.39
CA PRO A 32 9.79 -4.30 6.01
C PRO A 32 11.12 -3.55 5.86
N LEU A 33 11.05 -2.33 5.33
CA LEU A 33 12.21 -1.46 5.16
C LEU A 33 12.39 -0.55 6.38
N ALA A 34 13.62 -0.45 6.87
CA ALA A 34 13.99 0.57 7.86
C ALA A 34 13.84 1.97 7.23
N SER A 35 12.80 2.70 7.63
CA SER A 35 12.48 4.01 7.07
C SER A 35 11.67 4.88 8.04
N SER A 36 11.38 6.12 7.63
CA SER A 36 10.47 7.01 8.36
C SER A 36 8.98 6.75 8.07
N ALA A 37 8.65 5.76 7.23
CA ALA A 37 7.28 5.34 7.04
C ALA A 37 6.69 4.83 8.36
N ARG A 38 5.49 5.30 8.70
CA ARG A 38 4.80 4.91 9.95
C ARG A 38 3.73 3.86 9.71
N ASN A 39 3.25 3.77 8.48
CA ASN A 39 2.32 2.75 8.05
C ASN A 39 3.14 1.70 7.32
N VAL A 40 3.21 0.48 7.89
CA VAL A 40 3.92 -0.65 7.31
C VAL A 40 3.05 -1.88 7.49
N PHE A 41 2.60 -2.45 6.39
CA PHE A 41 1.64 -3.55 6.39
C PHE A 41 2.17 -4.70 5.54
N THR A 42 2.18 -5.89 6.12
CA THR A 42 2.52 -7.12 5.42
C THR A 42 1.23 -7.76 4.91
N GLY A 43 1.31 -8.39 3.74
CA GLY A 43 0.14 -9.00 3.13
C GLY A 43 0.50 -9.91 1.97
N ARG A 44 -0.52 -10.25 1.18
CA ARG A 44 -0.37 -11.06 -0.03
C ARG A 44 -0.95 -10.33 -1.22
N VAL A 45 -0.23 -10.36 -2.33
CA VAL A 45 -0.71 -9.83 -3.60
C VAL A 45 -1.96 -10.62 -4.01
N THR A 46 -3.07 -9.94 -4.23
CA THR A 46 -4.31 -10.56 -4.74
C THR A 46 -4.41 -10.41 -6.25
N ARG A 47 -3.91 -9.31 -6.81
CA ARG A 47 -3.99 -9.02 -8.25
C ARG A 47 -2.88 -8.08 -8.72
N LEU A 48 -2.39 -8.32 -9.94
CA LEU A 48 -1.53 -7.39 -10.68
C LEU A 48 -2.29 -6.93 -11.94
N THR A 49 -2.40 -5.63 -12.17
CA THR A 49 -3.11 -5.08 -13.34
C THR A 49 -2.24 -4.08 -14.09
N HIS A 50 -2.10 -4.27 -15.40
CA HIS A 50 -1.36 -3.38 -16.30
C HIS A 50 -2.35 -2.43 -16.99
N GLN A 51 -2.64 -1.28 -16.35
CA GLN A 51 -3.59 -0.31 -16.90
C GLN A 51 -2.94 0.70 -17.86
N ARG A 52 -1.65 0.96 -17.71
CA ARG A 52 -0.88 1.88 -18.55
C ARG A 52 0.49 1.26 -18.87
N PRO A 53 1.05 1.52 -20.06
CA PRO A 53 2.39 1.04 -20.39
C PRO A 53 3.41 1.48 -19.32
N GLY A 54 4.22 0.53 -18.85
CA GLY A 54 5.30 0.79 -17.89
C GLY A 54 4.87 0.84 -16.42
N THR A 55 3.59 0.71 -16.08
CA THR A 55 3.12 0.66 -14.69
C THR A 55 2.25 -0.56 -14.37
N VAL A 56 2.36 -1.01 -13.13
CA VAL A 56 1.59 -2.13 -12.57
C VAL A 56 0.87 -1.66 -11.33
N HIS A 57 -0.45 -1.90 -11.29
CA HIS A 57 -1.24 -1.77 -10.09
C HIS A 57 -1.15 -3.08 -9.31
N VAL A 58 -0.56 -3.00 -8.12
CA VAL A 58 -0.40 -4.12 -7.18
C VAL A 58 -1.53 -4.02 -6.17
N THR A 59 -2.51 -4.92 -6.27
CA THR A 59 -3.57 -5.08 -5.27
C THR A 59 -3.12 -6.15 -4.28
N ALA A 60 -3.24 -5.87 -2.99
CA ALA A 60 -2.88 -6.81 -1.93
C ALA A 60 -3.88 -6.76 -0.77
N ASP A 61 -4.05 -7.90 -0.13
CA ASP A 61 -4.77 -8.00 1.14
C ASP A 61 -3.76 -7.92 2.29
N VAL A 62 -3.91 -6.87 3.11
CA VAL A 62 -3.13 -6.63 4.33
C VAL A 62 -4.01 -6.64 5.59
N GLY A 63 -5.20 -7.26 5.51
CA GLY A 63 -6.31 -7.11 6.45
C GLY A 63 -7.40 -6.17 5.91
N VAL A 64 -7.03 -5.30 4.97
CA VAL A 64 -7.90 -4.57 4.05
C VAL A 64 -7.28 -4.63 2.66
N GLU A 65 -8.08 -4.43 1.62
CA GLU A 65 -7.55 -4.31 0.26
C GLU A 65 -6.86 -2.95 0.10
N LEU A 66 -5.58 -2.98 -0.29
CA LEU A 66 -4.82 -1.80 -0.69
C LEU A 66 -4.30 -1.98 -2.11
N VAL A 67 -4.16 -0.85 -2.80
CA VAL A 67 -3.59 -0.79 -4.15
C VAL A 67 -2.41 0.17 -4.16
N ALA A 68 -1.26 -0.31 -4.63
CA ALA A 68 -0.09 0.51 -4.92
C ALA A 68 0.17 0.52 -6.43
N VAL A 69 0.87 1.54 -6.92
CA VAL A 69 1.34 1.61 -8.31
C VAL A 69 2.85 1.63 -8.33
N VAL A 70 3.45 0.71 -9.08
CA VAL A 70 4.90 0.62 -9.30
C VAL A 70 5.20 0.52 -10.79
N THR A 71 6.47 0.66 -11.17
CA THR A 71 6.89 0.38 -12.54
C THR A 71 6.85 -1.12 -12.82
N GLU A 72 6.69 -1.49 -14.10
CA GLU A 72 6.80 -2.89 -14.52
C GLU A 72 8.15 -3.52 -14.17
N GLU A 73 9.22 -2.73 -14.27
CA GLU A 73 10.56 -3.12 -13.85
C GLU A 73 10.61 -3.43 -12.34
N ALA A 74 10.10 -2.54 -11.48
CA ALA A 74 10.08 -2.80 -10.04
C ALA A 74 9.23 -4.02 -9.68
N ALA A 75 8.08 -4.22 -10.32
CA ALA A 75 7.25 -5.40 -10.09
C ALA A 75 7.99 -6.70 -10.45
N ARG A 76 8.72 -6.70 -11.56
CA ARG A 76 9.56 -7.83 -12.01
C ARG A 76 10.73 -8.07 -11.08
N ASP A 77 11.47 -7.02 -10.72
CA ASP A 77 12.67 -7.11 -9.88
C ASP A 77 12.33 -7.57 -8.45
N LEU A 78 11.17 -7.16 -7.94
CA LEU A 78 10.62 -7.65 -6.67
C LEU A 78 10.01 -9.05 -6.80
N GLY A 79 9.82 -9.59 -8.00
CA GLY A 79 9.21 -10.91 -8.21
C GLY A 79 7.76 -10.99 -7.72
N LEU A 80 6.99 -9.90 -7.86
CA LEU A 80 5.61 -9.86 -7.40
C LEU A 80 4.74 -10.83 -8.21
N THR A 81 3.95 -11.63 -7.51
CA THR A 81 3.05 -12.61 -8.11
C THR A 81 1.78 -12.73 -7.26
N PRO A 82 0.59 -12.97 -7.84
CA PRO A 82 -0.61 -13.28 -7.05
C PRO A 82 -0.37 -14.43 -6.08
N GLY A 83 -0.80 -14.27 -4.83
CA GLY A 83 -0.54 -15.16 -3.70
C GLY A 83 0.81 -14.93 -3.01
N GLY A 84 1.74 -14.24 -3.64
CA GLY A 84 3.08 -13.94 -3.12
C GLY A 84 3.07 -12.89 -1.99
N PRO A 85 4.12 -12.88 -1.14
CA PRO A 85 4.25 -11.92 -0.05
C PRO A 85 4.54 -10.52 -0.59
N VAL A 86 4.00 -9.51 0.11
CA VAL A 86 4.27 -8.11 -0.18
C VAL A 86 4.18 -7.28 1.09
N VAL A 87 4.95 -6.20 1.14
CA VAL A 87 4.91 -5.19 2.19
C VAL A 87 4.62 -3.84 1.57
N PHE A 88 3.54 -3.21 2.02
CA PHE A 88 3.19 -1.84 1.69
C PHE A 88 3.62 -0.91 2.80
N SER A 89 4.26 0.19 2.44
CA SER A 89 4.64 1.21 3.41
C SER A 89 4.41 2.61 2.90
N PHE A 90 3.92 3.49 3.76
CA PHE A 90 3.73 4.90 3.43
C PHE A 90 3.86 5.78 4.68
N LYS A 91 4.13 7.07 4.47
CA LYS A 91 4.29 8.03 5.56
C LYS A 91 2.93 8.44 6.13
N ALA A 92 2.90 8.80 7.41
CA ALA A 92 1.68 9.29 8.05
C ALA A 92 1.12 10.57 7.39
N ASN A 93 1.98 11.40 6.80
CA ASN A 93 1.58 12.62 6.10
C ASN A 93 1.10 12.40 4.65
N ALA A 94 1.14 11.16 4.13
CA ALA A 94 0.52 10.80 2.85
C ALA A 94 -0.98 10.49 3.00
N VAL A 95 -1.45 10.31 4.24
CA VAL A 95 -2.85 10.01 4.54
C VAL A 95 -3.67 11.30 4.50
N ARG A 96 -4.69 11.31 3.65
CA ARG A 96 -5.70 12.37 3.58
C ARG A 96 -6.91 11.97 4.40
N VAL A 97 -7.33 12.83 5.31
CA VAL A 97 -8.47 12.62 6.21
C VAL A 97 -9.60 13.55 5.81
N PHE A 98 -10.73 12.99 5.44
CA PHE A 98 -11.94 13.72 5.04
C PHE A 98 -12.95 13.75 6.19
#